data_AF-A0AB34C155-F1
#
_entry.id   AF-A0AB34C155-F1
#
_cell.length_a   1.000
_cell.length_b   1.000
_cell.length_c   1.000
_cell.angle_alpha   90.00
_cell.angle_beta   90.00
_cell.angle_gamma   90.00
#
_symmetry.space_group_name_H-M   'P 1'
#
loop_
_entity.id
_entity.type
_entity.pdbx_description
1 polymer ?
#
loop_
_entity_poly.entity_id
_entity_poly.type
_entity_poly.pdbx_seq_one_letter_code
_entity_poly.pdbx_strand_id
1 'polypeptide(L)'
;MKVLERDVCRIVCETGLAAVNHGFVEQVETIRSALPHLVSDPADLRILQATLLIGLSRRHEALALLAGDASDEANTLRRLIESASQDALTIPAQPTPPPQLA
;
A
#
# COMPACT_ATOMS: atom_id res chain seq x y z
N MET A 1 -9.28 -22.52 13.85
CA MET A 1 -9.02 -22.60 12.40
C MET A 1 -8.19 -23.85 12.10
N LYS A 2 -8.50 -24.64 11.06
CA LYS A 2 -7.67 -25.80 10.69
C LYS A 2 -6.35 -25.32 10.06
N VAL A 3 -5.28 -26.13 10.13
CA VAL A 3 -3.96 -25.75 9.59
C VAL A 3 -4.04 -25.40 8.09
N LEU A 4 -4.70 -26.24 7.29
CA LEU A 4 -4.91 -26.00 5.86
C LEU A 4 -5.66 -24.69 5.57
N GLU A 5 -6.66 -24.37 6.39
CA GLU A 5 -7.47 -23.16 6.25
C GLU A 5 -6.64 -21.90 6.55
N ARG A 6 -5.78 -21.95 7.58
CA ARG A 6 -4.83 -20.88 7.89
C ARG A 6 -3.85 -20.64 6.76
N ASP A 7 -3.27 -21.71 6.23
CA ASP A 7 -2.25 -21.62 5.20
C ASP A 7 -2.86 -21.08 3.89
N VAL A 8 -4.10 -21.45 3.56
CA VAL A 8 -4.85 -20.85 2.45
C VAL A 8 -5.08 -19.35 2.67
N CYS A 9 -5.56 -18.93 3.85
CA CYS A 9 -5.78 -17.51 4.15
C CYS A 9 -4.48 -16.69 4.01
N ARG A 10 -3.37 -17.24 4.51
CA ARG A 10 -2.04 -16.64 4.39
C ARG A 10 -1.64 -16.47 2.91
N ILE A 11 -1.78 -17.51 2.10
CA ILE A 11 -1.44 -17.45 0.66
C ILE A 11 -2.27 -16.40 -0.06
N VAL A 12 -3.56 -16.27 0.24
CA VAL A 12 -4.41 -15.23 -0.38
C VAL A 12 -3.93 -13.83 0.00
N CYS A 13 -3.55 -13.61 1.27
CA CYS A 13 -3.00 -12.32 1.71
C CYS A 13 -1.67 -11.99 1.02
N GLU A 14 -0.74 -12.95 0.97
CA GLU A 14 0.55 -12.81 0.28
C GLU A 14 0.37 -12.58 -1.22
N THR A 15 -0.62 -13.23 -1.84
CA THR A 15 -0.98 -13.01 -3.24
C THR A 15 -1.45 -11.58 -3.48
N GLY A 16 -2.25 -11.00 -2.58
CA GLY A 16 -2.67 -9.60 -2.65
C GLY A 16 -1.48 -8.64 -2.63
N LEU A 17 -0.50 -8.89 -1.75
CA LEU A 17 0.72 -8.09 -1.65
C LEU A 17 1.60 -8.20 -2.89
N ALA A 18 1.73 -9.40 -3.47
CA ALA A 18 2.44 -9.57 -4.74
C ALA A 18 1.69 -8.87 -5.89
N ALA A 19 0.36 -9.04 -5.95
CA ALA A 19 -0.47 -8.53 -7.03
C ALA A 19 -0.44 -7.00 -7.13
N VAL A 20 -0.41 -6.30 -5.98
CA VAL A 20 -0.38 -4.82 -5.98
C VAL A 20 0.94 -4.28 -6.55
N ASN A 21 2.06 -4.97 -6.34
CA ASN A 21 3.35 -4.60 -6.92
C ASN A 21 3.38 -4.74 -8.46
N HIS A 22 2.48 -5.56 -9.01
CA HIS A 22 2.37 -5.81 -10.45
C HIS A 22 1.19 -5.08 -11.13
N GLY A 23 0.47 -4.23 -10.40
CA GLY A 23 -0.61 -3.41 -10.97
C GLY A 23 -1.91 -4.16 -11.24
N PHE A 24 -2.13 -5.32 -10.61
CA PHE A 24 -3.37 -6.10 -10.75
C PHE A 24 -4.50 -5.52 -9.89
N VAL A 25 -4.99 -4.33 -10.27
CA VAL A 25 -5.92 -3.51 -9.47
C VAL A 25 -7.20 -4.28 -9.10
N GLU A 26 -7.87 -4.93 -10.06
CA GLU A 26 -9.12 -5.64 -9.81
C GLU A 26 -8.96 -6.82 -8.85
N GLN A 27 -7.86 -7.57 -8.99
CA GLN A 27 -7.53 -8.71 -8.15
C GLN A 27 -7.21 -8.26 -6.72
N VAL A 28 -6.45 -7.16 -6.59
CA VAL A 28 -6.14 -6.57 -5.28
C VAL A 28 -7.40 -6.08 -4.59
N GLU A 29 -8.32 -5.39 -5.28
CA GLU A 29 -9.58 -4.96 -4.68
C GLU A 29 -10.44 -6.16 -4.24
N THR A 30 -10.49 -7.21 -5.06
CA THR A 30 -11.19 -8.46 -4.70
C THR A 30 -10.61 -9.06 -3.42
N ILE A 31 -9.29 -9.22 -3.34
CA ILE A 31 -8.61 -9.75 -2.16
C ILE A 31 -8.81 -8.83 -0.95
N ARG A 32 -8.67 -7.50 -1.13
CA ARG A 32 -8.86 -6.50 -0.07
C ARG A 32 -10.26 -6.58 0.52
N SER A 33 -11.29 -6.78 -0.30
CA SER A 33 -12.67 -6.95 0.16
C SER A 33 -12.88 -8.22 0.98
N ALA A 34 -12.08 -9.25 0.72
CA ALA A 34 -12.13 -10.53 1.43
C ALA A 34 -11.33 -10.52 2.74
N LEU A 35 -10.36 -9.60 2.94
CA LEU A 35 -9.48 -9.58 4.11
C LEU A 35 -10.18 -9.70 5.48
N PRO A 36 -11.34 -9.07 5.74
CA PRO A 36 -12.05 -9.23 7.01
C PRO A 36 -12.48 -10.68 7.32
N HIS A 37 -12.54 -11.54 6.31
CA HIS A 37 -12.82 -12.97 6.45
C HIS A 37 -11.55 -13.84 6.49
N LEU A 38 -10.39 -13.28 6.13
CA LEU A 38 -9.12 -14.01 6.02
C LEU A 38 -8.19 -13.73 7.20
N VAL A 39 -8.34 -12.57 7.86
CA VAL A 39 -7.45 -12.09 8.91
C VAL A 39 -8.24 -11.89 10.19
N SER A 40 -7.92 -12.67 11.22
CA SER A 40 -8.65 -12.65 12.50
C SER A 40 -8.19 -11.54 13.43
N ASP A 41 -6.90 -11.16 13.38
CA ASP A 41 -6.38 -10.08 14.23
C ASP A 41 -6.73 -8.71 13.60
N PRO A 42 -7.47 -7.85 14.30
CA PRO A 42 -7.81 -6.51 13.80
C PRO A 42 -6.60 -5.62 13.52
N ALA A 43 -5.49 -5.81 14.22
CA ALA A 43 -4.25 -5.06 13.99
C ALA A 43 -3.62 -5.49 12.65
N ASP A 44 -3.43 -6.79 12.45
CA ASP A 44 -2.91 -7.34 11.19
C ASP A 44 -3.80 -6.98 9.99
N LEU A 45 -5.12 -7.04 10.17
CA LEU A 45 -6.10 -6.66 9.14
C LEU A 45 -5.92 -5.21 8.72
N ARG A 46 -5.74 -4.30 9.69
CA ARG A 46 -5.54 -2.87 9.43
C ARG A 46 -4.24 -2.62 8.67
N ILE A 47 -3.15 -3.26 9.09
CA ILE A 47 -1.84 -3.14 8.43
C ILE A 47 -1.89 -3.69 7.00
N LEU A 48 -2.50 -4.86 6.78
CA LEU A 48 -2.66 -5.43 5.44
C LEU A 48 -3.52 -4.54 4.55
N GLN A 49 -4.65 -4.03 5.03
CA GLN A 49 -5.49 -3.12 4.26
C GLN A 49 -4.76 -1.83 3.90
N ALA A 50 -4.04 -1.22 4.85
CA ALA A 50 -3.26 -0.02 4.60
C ALA A 50 -2.16 -0.28 3.56
N THR A 51 -1.48 -1.42 3.64
CA THR A 51 -0.43 -1.81 2.69
C THR A 51 -0.97 -1.94 1.27
N LEU A 52 -2.11 -2.60 1.08
CA LEU A 52 -2.74 -2.71 -0.24
C LEU A 52 -3.20 -1.35 -0.77
N LEU A 53 -3.76 -0.48 0.07
CA LEU A 53 -4.15 0.88 -0.32
C LEU A 53 -2.95 1.73 -0.75
N ILE A 54 -1.79 1.58 -0.09
CA ILE A 54 -0.56 2.26 -0.50
C ILE A 54 -0.14 1.82 -1.90
N GLY A 55 -0.11 0.50 -2.16
CA GLY A 55 0.25 -0.03 -3.48
C GLY A 55 -0.76 0.38 -4.56
N LEU A 56 -2.03 0.58 -4.21
CA LEU A 56 -3.07 1.13 -5.08
C LEU A 56 -3.03 2.67 -5.20
N SER A 57 -2.01 3.33 -4.64
CA SER A 57 -1.88 4.80 -4.59
C SER A 57 -3.02 5.53 -3.84
N ARG A 58 -3.84 4.82 -3.05
CA ARG A 58 -4.94 5.35 -2.23
C ARG A 58 -4.44 5.81 -0.86
N ARG A 59 -3.44 6.70 -0.87
CA ARG A 59 -2.67 7.12 0.32
C ARG A 59 -3.53 7.72 1.44
N HIS A 60 -4.53 8.53 1.11
CA HIS A 60 -5.42 9.15 2.11
C HIS A 60 -6.21 8.11 2.91
N GLU A 61 -6.68 7.06 2.24
CA GLU A 61 -7.44 5.99 2.90
C GLU A 61 -6.52 5.11 3.75
N ALA A 62 -5.29 4.85 3.28
CA ALA A 62 -4.27 4.18 4.08
C ALA A 62 -3.97 4.98 5.36
N LEU A 63 -3.77 6.29 5.27
CA LEU A 63 -3.56 7.15 6.44
C LEU A 63 -4.75 7.14 7.40
N ALA A 64 -5.97 7.18 6.88
CA ALA A 64 -7.18 7.10 7.68
C ALA A 64 -7.27 5.78 8.45
N LEU A 65 -6.93 4.65 7.83
CA LEU A 65 -6.86 3.35 8.50
C LEU A 65 -5.80 3.31 9.59
N LEU A 66 -4.66 3.95 9.36
CA LEU A 66 -3.56 3.99 10.33
C LEU A 66 -3.82 4.99 11.46
N ALA A 67 -4.86 5.82 11.41
CA ALA A 67 -5.08 6.85 12.42
C ALA A 67 -5.21 6.25 13.84
N GLY A 68 -4.37 6.74 14.77
CA GLY A 68 -4.35 6.26 16.16
C GLY A 68 -3.56 4.97 16.42
N ASP A 69 -2.99 4.34 15.39
CA ASP A 69 -2.16 3.14 15.55
C ASP A 69 -0.68 3.50 15.79
N ALA A 70 -0.17 3.27 17.00
CA ALA A 70 1.20 3.64 17.38
C ALA A 70 2.26 2.54 17.10
N SER A 71 1.86 1.42 16.48
CA SER A 71 2.77 0.30 16.17
C SER A 71 3.92 0.69 15.23
N ASP A 72 5.01 -0.07 15.30
CA ASP A 72 6.18 0.11 14.42
C ASP A 72 5.82 -0.17 12.95
N GLU A 73 4.91 -1.10 12.71
CA GLU A 73 4.35 -1.42 11.40
C GLU A 73 3.60 -0.20 10.84
N ALA A 74 2.68 0.39 11.61
CA ALA A 74 1.94 1.57 11.21
C ALA A 74 2.88 2.76 10.94
N ASN A 75 3.89 2.97 11.78
CA ASN A 75 4.90 4.01 11.59
C ASN A 75 5.73 3.80 10.33
N THR A 76 6.06 2.55 10.00
CA THR A 76 6.75 2.20 8.77
C THR A 76 5.91 2.54 7.54
N LEU A 77 4.62 2.20 7.55
CA LEU A 77 3.72 2.53 6.45
C LEU A 77 3.51 4.05 6.28
N ARG A 78 3.45 4.82 7.38
CA ARG A 78 3.38 6.30 7.30
C ARG A 78 4.62 6.89 6.60
N ARG A 79 5.82 6.44 6.99
CA ARG A 79 7.07 6.89 6.33
C ARG A 79 7.09 6.54 4.85
N LEU A 80 6.60 5.37 4.47
CA LEU A 80 6.50 4.96 3.06
C LEU A 80 5.55 5.87 2.26
N ILE A 81 4.44 6.30 2.87
CA ILE A 81 3.52 7.25 2.23
C ILE A 81 4.20 8.61 2.03
N GLU A 82 4.92 9.10 3.04
CA GLU A 82 5.63 10.39 2.99
C GLU A 82 6.73 10.40 1.92
N SER A 83 7.53 9.33 1.82
CA SER A 83 8.61 9.25 0.81
C SER A 83 8.05 9.24 -0.62
N ALA A 84 6.94 8.51 -0.84
CA ALA A 84 6.31 8.44 -2.15
C ALA A 84 5.69 9.79 -2.60
N SER A 85 5.39 10.70 -1.66
CA SER A 85 4.94 12.06 -1.98
C SER A 85 6.10 12.98 -2.38
N GLN A 86 7.32 12.73 -1.89
CA GLN A 86 8.51 13.52 -2.22
C GLN A 86 9.04 13.22 -3.63
N ASP A 87 8.97 11.97 -4.07
CA ASP A 87 9.36 11.58 -5.44
C ASP A 87 8.52 12.31 -6.50
N ALA A 88 7.24 12.57 -6.23
CA ALA A 88 6.36 13.29 -7.15
C ALA A 88 6.71 14.78 -7.30
N LEU A 89 7.38 15.39 -6.32
CA LEU A 89 7.79 16.80 -6.34
C LEU A 89 9.18 17.02 -6.98
N THR A 90 9.91 15.93 -7.25
CA THR A 90 11.26 16.00 -7.81
C THR A 90 11.23 15.84 -9.33
N ILE A 91 10.55 16.76 -10.02
CA ILE A 91 10.70 16.89 -11.48
C ILE A 91 12.00 17.67 -11.72
N PRO A 92 13.01 17.11 -12.43
CA PRO A 92 14.22 17.88 -12.75
C PRO A 92 13.84 19.08 -13.61
N ALA A 93 14.22 20.27 -13.18
CA ALA A 93 14.03 21.51 -13.94
C ALA A 93 14.55 21.32 -15.37
N GLN A 94 13.69 21.59 -16.36
CA GLN A 94 14.12 21.51 -17.76
C GLN A 94 15.30 22.46 -17.99
N PRO A 95 16.37 22.04 -18.68
CA PRO A 95 17.47 22.92 -19.01
C PRO A 95 16.94 24.09 -19.85
N THR A 96 17.17 25.32 -19.37
CA THR A 96 16.86 26.55 -20.10
C THR A 96 17.47 26.50 -21.50
N PRO A 97 16.70 26.83 -22.56
CA PRO A 97 17.25 26.84 -23.92
C PRO A 97 18.36 27.90 -24.02
N PRO A 98 19.43 27.62 -24.80
CA PRO A 98 20.53 28.56 -24.95
C PRO A 98 20.05 29.87 -25.60
N PRO A 99 20.69 31.00 -25.28
CA PRO A 99 20.30 32.30 -25.83
C PRO A 99 20.43 32.27 -27.36
N GLN A 100 19.36 32.62 -28.05
CA GLN A 100 19.39 32.84 -29.50
C GLN A 100 20.14 34.14 -29.76
N LEU A 101 21.33 34.04 -30.35
CA LEU A 101 22.06 35.18 -30.88
C LEU A 101 21.32 35.68 -32.12
N ALA A 102 20.91 36.96 -32.06
CA ALA A 102 20.33 37.72 -33.17
C ALA A 102 21.38 38.12 -34.21
#